data_AF-A0A2D6EWI9-F1
#
_entry.id   AF-A0A2D6EWI9-F1
#
_cell.length_a   1.000
_cell.length_b   1.000
_cell.length_c   1.000
_cell.angle_alpha   90.00
_cell.angle_beta   90.00
_cell.angle_gamma   90.00
#
_symmetry.space_group_name_H-M   'P 1'
#
loop_
_entity.id
_entity.type
_entity.pdbx_description
1 polymer ?
#
loop_
_entity_poly.entity_id
_entity_poly.type
_entity_poly.pdbx_seq_one_letter_code
_entity_poly.pdbx_strand_id
1 'polypeptide(L)'
;MDTQQLCQEVEGIEDYLRPQEWGDKVESQRAGVQDVGFVQTETHEIVAARWHQRYHQFRRYGVEWTDWVTVYHRVRGDPEFAACSSPHIITRHQRDQSEDRKDLWGYNRVALAVEDGVITVAWVNEEGEGPEEVRYRLKP
;
A
#
# COMPACT_ATOMS: atom_id res chain seq x y z
N MET A 1 2.05 11.26 -5.42
CA MET A 1 2.99 11.22 -6.57
C MET A 1 2.62 9.99 -7.39
N ASP A 2 2.81 9.97 -8.70
CA ASP A 2 2.54 8.74 -9.46
C ASP A 2 3.71 7.74 -9.39
N THR A 3 3.42 6.46 -9.62
CA THR A 3 4.39 5.37 -9.50
C THR A 3 5.53 5.46 -10.52
N GLN A 4 5.30 6.03 -11.71
CA GLN A 4 6.34 6.14 -12.74
C GLN A 4 7.39 7.18 -12.36
N GLN A 5 6.95 8.32 -11.84
CA GLN A 5 7.82 9.35 -11.29
C GLN A 5 8.64 8.78 -10.13
N LEU A 6 8.02 8.01 -9.24
CA LEU A 6 8.73 7.38 -8.11
C LEU A 6 9.84 6.43 -8.57
N CYS A 7 9.59 5.58 -9.56
CA CYS A 7 10.60 4.64 -10.07
C CYS A 7 11.81 5.35 -10.72
N GLN A 8 11.62 6.58 -11.21
CA GLN A 8 12.73 7.40 -11.72
C GLN A 8 13.55 8.04 -10.59
N GLU A 9 12.91 8.37 -9.48
CA GLU A 9 13.53 9.04 -8.33
C GLU A 9 14.24 8.05 -7.39
N VAL A 10 13.70 6.84 -7.25
CA VAL A 10 14.20 5.84 -6.29
C VAL A 10 14.69 4.59 -7.04
N GLU A 11 16.01 4.49 -7.18
CA GLU A 11 16.64 3.38 -7.90
C GLU A 11 16.29 2.01 -7.27
N GLY A 12 15.82 1.08 -8.10
CA GLY A 12 15.53 -0.31 -7.72
C GLY A 12 14.17 -0.53 -7.05
N ILE A 13 13.39 0.52 -6.75
CA ILE A 13 12.07 0.36 -6.10
C ILE A 13 11.07 -0.37 -7.01
N GLU A 14 11.24 -0.27 -8.32
CA GLU A 14 10.34 -0.85 -9.32
C GLU A 14 10.16 -2.36 -9.15
N ASP A 15 11.21 -3.07 -8.71
CA ASP A 15 11.18 -4.52 -8.46
C ASP A 15 10.27 -4.88 -7.29
N TYR A 16 10.11 -3.98 -6.32
CA TYR A 16 9.27 -4.16 -5.15
C TYR A 16 7.81 -3.76 -5.42
N LEU A 17 7.58 -2.88 -6.38
CA LEU A 17 6.24 -2.38 -6.75
C LEU A 17 5.59 -3.18 -7.90
N ARG A 18 6.25 -4.23 -8.41
CA ARG A 18 5.68 -5.08 -9.46
C ARG A 18 4.42 -5.78 -8.95
N PRO A 19 3.35 -5.87 -9.78
CA PRO A 19 2.15 -6.58 -9.40
C PRO A 19 2.46 -8.02 -8.96
N GLN A 20 1.98 -8.38 -7.77
CA GLN A 20 2.25 -9.71 -7.20
C GLN A 20 1.16 -10.70 -7.60
N GLU A 21 1.59 -11.88 -8.06
CA GLU A 21 0.70 -13.03 -8.29
C GLU A 21 0.66 -13.91 -7.05
N TRP A 22 -0.51 -14.09 -6.46
CA TRP A 22 -0.71 -15.05 -5.37
C TRP A 22 -1.56 -16.23 -5.84
N GLY A 23 -0.89 -17.34 -6.19
CA GLY A 23 -1.49 -18.69 -6.30
C GLY A 23 -2.13 -19.05 -7.65
N ASP A 24 -1.99 -20.33 -8.01
CA ASP A 24 -2.30 -20.90 -9.35
C ASP A 24 -3.78 -21.13 -9.68
N LYS A 25 -4.73 -20.79 -8.80
CA LYS A 25 -6.13 -21.17 -9.02
C LYS A 25 -7.07 -20.09 -8.52
N VAL A 26 -7.94 -19.64 -9.44
CA VAL A 26 -8.96 -18.58 -9.32
C VAL A 26 -8.42 -17.25 -9.87
N GLU A 27 -9.18 -16.62 -10.77
CA GLU A 27 -8.93 -15.27 -11.31
C GLU A 27 -8.94 -14.21 -10.19
N SER A 28 -7.92 -14.24 -9.33
CA SER A 28 -7.52 -13.05 -8.61
C SER A 28 -6.92 -12.11 -9.64
N GLN A 29 -7.43 -10.87 -9.70
CA GLN A 29 -6.66 -9.84 -10.39
C GLN A 29 -5.40 -9.62 -9.56
N ARG A 30 -4.25 -9.57 -10.24
CA ARG A 30 -2.94 -9.35 -9.59
C ARG A 30 -3.03 -8.16 -8.66
N ALA A 31 -2.46 -8.29 -7.47
CA ALA A 31 -2.38 -7.16 -6.54
C ALA A 31 -1.57 -6.05 -7.21
N GLY A 32 -2.10 -4.83 -7.21
CA GLY A 32 -1.47 -3.70 -7.90
C GLY A 32 -1.39 -2.48 -7.00
N VAL A 33 -0.28 -1.76 -7.11
CA VAL A 33 -0.09 -0.46 -6.44
C VAL A 33 -1.05 0.56 -7.04
N GLN A 34 -1.84 1.21 -6.18
CA GLN A 34 -2.81 2.24 -6.55
C GLN A 34 -2.30 3.66 -6.31
N ASP A 35 -1.46 3.84 -5.29
CA ASP A 35 -0.87 5.13 -4.95
C ASP A 35 0.43 4.94 -4.18
N VAL A 36 1.30 5.95 -4.23
CA VAL A 36 2.60 5.94 -3.56
C VAL A 36 2.91 7.28 -2.88
N GLY A 37 3.52 7.18 -1.71
CA GLY A 37 4.15 8.26 -0.97
C GLY A 37 5.65 8.01 -0.85
N PHE A 38 6.44 9.09 -0.86
CA PHE A 38 7.89 9.01 -0.72
C PHE A 38 8.38 10.11 0.21
N VAL A 39 9.29 9.74 1.10
CA VAL A 39 10.04 10.67 1.93
C VAL A 39 11.50 10.25 1.90
N GLN A 40 12.37 11.20 1.61
CA GLN A 40 13.80 11.05 1.77
C GLN A 40 14.26 11.84 3.01
N THR A 41 14.99 11.17 3.89
CA THR A 41 15.70 11.80 5.01
C THR A 41 17.19 11.88 4.69
N GLU A 42 17.99 12.41 5.61
CA GLU A 42 19.45 12.44 5.44
C GLU A 42 20.03 11.03 5.24
N THR A 43 19.45 10.03 5.89
CA THR A 43 20.00 8.67 6.00
C THR A 43 19.14 7.59 5.34
N HIS A 44 17.85 7.83 5.11
CA HIS A 44 16.92 6.82 4.62
C HIS A 44 16.10 7.29 3.41
N GLU A 45 15.75 6.32 2.57
CA GLU A 45 14.70 6.43 1.55
C GLU A 45 13.52 5.57 1.98
N ILE A 46 12.33 6.18 2.03
CA ILE A 46 11.13 5.54 2.56
C ILE A 46 9.99 5.74 1.57
N VAL A 47 9.40 4.63 1.15
CA VAL A 47 8.28 4.57 0.20
C VAL A 47 7.11 3.88 0.88
N ALA A 48 5.95 4.50 0.88
CA ALA A 48 4.69 3.84 1.22
C ALA A 48 3.93 3.55 -0.07
N ALA A 49 3.51 2.30 -0.28
CA ALA A 49 2.72 1.89 -1.43
C ALA A 49 1.38 1.34 -0.98
N ARG A 50 0.29 1.95 -1.45
CA ARG A 50 -1.06 1.41 -1.26
C ARG A 50 -1.32 0.34 -2.31
N TRP A 51 -1.59 -0.87 -1.86
CA TRP A 51 -1.92 -2.02 -2.69
C TRP A 51 -3.42 -2.28 -2.70
N HIS A 52 -3.91 -2.76 -3.83
CA HIS A 52 -5.28 -3.20 -4.03
C HIS A 52 -5.32 -4.54 -4.74
N GLN A 53 -6.17 -5.43 -4.28
CA GLN A 53 -6.45 -6.69 -4.92
C GLN A 53 -7.96 -6.86 -5.11
N ARG A 54 -8.34 -7.38 -6.28
CA ARG A 54 -9.72 -7.79 -6.57
C ARG A 54 -9.78 -9.29 -6.70
N TYR A 55 -10.58 -9.93 -5.87
CA TYR A 55 -10.80 -11.36 -5.91
C TYR A 55 -12.20 -11.67 -6.46
N HIS A 56 -12.26 -12.43 -7.56
CA HIS A 56 -13.51 -12.88 -8.15
C HIS A 56 -13.62 -14.40 -8.12
N GLN A 57 -14.63 -14.94 -7.43
CA GLN A 57 -14.83 -16.39 -7.33
C GLN A 57 -16.01 -16.84 -8.19
N PHE A 58 -15.71 -17.33 -9.40
CA PHE A 58 -16.71 -17.78 -10.39
C PHE A 58 -17.75 -18.77 -9.85
N ARG A 59 -17.38 -19.63 -8.89
CA ARG A 59 -18.27 -20.67 -8.37
C ARG A 59 -19.16 -20.22 -7.21
N ARG A 60 -18.93 -19.02 -6.65
CA ARG A 60 -19.59 -18.59 -5.40
C ARG A 60 -20.26 -17.21 -5.47
N TYR A 61 -20.28 -16.57 -6.65
CA TYR A 61 -20.88 -15.26 -6.93
C TYR A 61 -20.43 -14.18 -5.94
N GLY A 62 -19.46 -13.34 -6.34
CA GLY A 62 -19.05 -12.22 -5.51
C GLY A 62 -17.69 -11.66 -5.90
N VAL A 63 -17.51 -10.37 -5.60
CA VAL A 63 -16.27 -9.63 -5.81
C VAL A 63 -15.83 -9.13 -4.44
N GLU A 64 -14.64 -9.53 -4.01
CA GLU A 64 -14.00 -9.00 -2.80
C GLU A 64 -12.89 -8.03 -3.20
N TRP A 65 -12.84 -6.89 -2.51
CA TRP A 65 -11.77 -5.91 -2.65
C TRP A 65 -10.99 -5.84 -1.36
N THR A 66 -9.67 -5.94 -1.48
CA THR A 66 -8.75 -5.95 -0.35
C THR A 66 -7.68 -4.89 -0.57
N ASP A 67 -7.51 -4.02 0.42
CA ASP A 67 -6.52 -2.94 0.42
C ASP A 67 -5.53 -3.13 1.58
N TRP A 68 -4.28 -2.73 1.37
CA TRP A 68 -3.26 -2.64 2.41
C TRP A 68 -2.19 -1.63 2.02
N VAL A 69 -1.32 -1.28 2.95
CA VAL A 69 -0.13 -0.48 2.65
C VAL A 69 1.11 -1.28 3.00
N THR A 70 2.11 -1.22 2.12
CA THR A 70 3.46 -1.69 2.40
C THR A 70 4.40 -0.50 2.44
N VAL A 71 5.16 -0.39 3.52
CA VAL A 71 6.24 0.57 3.66
C VAL A 71 7.55 -0.14 3.34
N TYR A 72 8.22 0.35 2.31
CA TYR A 72 9.58 -0.01 1.94
C TYR A 72 10.52 1.04 2.49
N HIS A 73 11.59 0.62 3.15
CA HIS A 73 12.63 1.54 3.60
C HIS A 73 14.01 0.93 3.38
N ARG A 74 14.98 1.80 3.13
CA ARG A 74 16.40 1.44 3.12
C ARG A 74 17.26 2.55 3.67
N VAL A 75 18.45 2.21 4.14
CA VAL A 75 19.51 3.20 4.35
C VAL A 75 20.01 3.65 2.97
N ARG A 76 20.33 4.93 2.81
CA ARG A 76 20.78 5.47 1.53
C ARG A 76 22.08 4.79 1.09
N GLY A 77 22.09 4.29 -0.14
CA GLY A 77 23.19 3.52 -0.72
C GLY A 77 23.09 2.01 -0.50
N ASP A 78 22.16 1.53 0.33
CA ASP A 78 21.90 0.09 0.44
C ASP A 78 21.14 -0.41 -0.80
N PRO A 79 21.46 -1.62 -1.31
CA PRO A 79 20.81 -2.16 -2.49
C PRO A 79 19.40 -2.71 -2.21
N GLU A 80 19.08 -3.03 -0.96
CA GLU A 80 17.86 -3.75 -0.60
C GLU A 80 16.91 -2.91 0.24
N PHE A 81 15.61 -3.05 -0.03
CA PHE A 81 14.56 -2.48 0.80
C PHE A 81 14.10 -3.51 1.83
N ALA A 82 14.07 -3.08 3.09
CA ALA A 82 13.25 -3.74 4.09
C ALA A 82 11.79 -3.35 3.87
N ALA A 83 10.86 -4.28 4.13
CA ALA A 83 9.44 -4.06 3.95
C ALA A 83 8.64 -4.39 5.21
N CYS A 84 7.61 -3.59 5.48
CA CYS A 84 6.61 -3.89 6.50
C CYS A 84 5.23 -3.51 5.99
N SER A 85 4.24 -4.39 6.18
CA SER A 85 2.88 -4.19 5.66
C SER A 85 1.89 -3.99 6.80
N SER A 86 0.86 -3.18 6.55
CA SER A 86 -0.33 -3.13 7.38
C SER A 86 -1.09 -4.47 7.30
N PRO A 87 -2.01 -4.74 8.24
CA PRO A 87 -3.04 -5.74 8.02
C PRO A 87 -3.79 -5.46 6.71
N HIS A 88 -4.30 -6.54 6.11
CA HIS A 88 -5.16 -6.45 4.94
C HIS A 88 -6.58 -6.07 5.37
N ILE A 89 -7.19 -5.13 4.65
CA ILE A 89 -8.52 -4.60 4.94
C ILE A 89 -9.43 -4.97 3.78
N ILE A 90 -10.52 -5.68 4.07
CA ILE A 90 -11.56 -5.97 3.08
C ILE A 90 -12.45 -4.73 2.97
N THR A 91 -12.35 -4.00 1.85
CA THR A 91 -13.12 -2.77 1.59
C THR A 91 -14.44 -3.04 0.88
N ARG A 92 -14.56 -4.21 0.25
CA ARG A 92 -15.80 -4.76 -0.29
C ARG A 92 -15.86 -6.23 0.04
N HIS A 93 -16.87 -6.65 0.78
CA HIS A 93 -16.99 -8.05 1.17
C HIS A 93 -17.60 -8.87 0.04
N GLN A 94 -17.14 -10.11 -0.09
CA GLN A 94 -17.51 -10.96 -1.22
C GLN A 94 -19.02 -11.18 -1.35
N ARG A 95 -19.73 -11.31 -0.21
CA ARG A 95 -21.12 -11.81 -0.16
C ARG A 95 -22.09 -10.95 0.60
N ASP A 96 -21.59 -10.20 1.58
CA ASP A 96 -22.43 -9.41 2.47
C ASP A 96 -22.08 -7.93 2.36
N GLN A 97 -22.89 -7.19 1.61
CA GLN A 97 -22.68 -5.75 1.40
C GLN A 97 -22.82 -4.94 2.69
N SER A 98 -23.39 -5.50 3.76
CA SER A 98 -23.45 -4.83 5.07
C SER A 98 -22.09 -4.84 5.78
N GLU A 99 -21.18 -5.74 5.39
CA GLU A 99 -19.80 -5.79 5.88
C GLU A 99 -18.83 -4.94 5.03
N ASP A 100 -19.32 -4.30 3.97
CA ASP A 100 -18.51 -3.37 3.17
C ASP A 100 -18.04 -2.19 4.05
N ARG A 101 -16.73 -1.94 4.07
CA ARG A 101 -16.13 -0.74 4.65
C ARG A 101 -16.29 0.46 3.73
N LYS A 102 -17.54 0.86 3.48
CA LYS A 102 -17.89 2.03 2.65
C LYS A 102 -17.40 3.34 3.24
N ASP A 103 -17.18 3.37 4.56
CA ASP A 103 -16.53 4.44 5.27
C ASP A 103 -15.09 4.68 4.79
N LEU A 104 -14.44 3.68 4.19
CA LEU A 104 -13.09 3.83 3.61
C LEU A 104 -13.12 4.21 2.12
N TRP A 105 -14.31 4.27 1.50
CA TRP A 105 -14.42 4.65 0.10
C TRP A 105 -14.16 6.14 -0.07
N GLY A 106 -13.16 6.49 -0.87
CA GLY A 106 -12.71 7.87 -1.07
C GLY A 106 -11.35 8.17 -0.44
N TYR A 107 -10.85 7.31 0.45
CA TYR A 107 -9.49 7.39 1.00
C TYR A 107 -8.53 6.60 0.11
N ASN A 108 -8.34 7.09 -1.12
CA ASN A 108 -7.64 6.39 -2.18
C ASN A 108 -6.15 6.72 -2.25
N ARG A 109 -5.66 7.66 -1.45
CA ARG A 109 -4.25 8.07 -1.41
C ARG A 109 -3.55 7.61 -0.14
N VAL A 110 -2.23 7.63 -0.17
CA VAL A 110 -1.37 7.38 0.98
C VAL A 110 -0.62 8.66 1.36
N ALA A 111 -0.77 9.08 2.62
CA ALA A 111 0.09 10.10 3.22
C ALA A 111 1.21 9.42 4.01
N LEU A 112 2.41 9.99 3.92
CA LEU A 112 3.62 9.48 4.55
C LEU A 112 4.32 10.64 5.26
N ALA A 113 4.64 10.45 6.54
CA ALA A 113 5.43 11.38 7.34
C ALA A 113 6.47 10.63 8.15
N VAL A 114 7.59 11.29 8.44
CA VAL A 114 8.67 10.72 9.25
C VAL A 114 9.10 11.74 10.29
N GLU A 115 8.98 11.40 11.55
CA GLU A 115 9.33 12.26 12.69
C GLU A 115 10.01 11.39 13.76
N ASP A 116 11.18 11.82 14.25
CA ASP A 116 11.95 11.12 15.29
C ASP A 116 12.16 9.61 15.06
N GLY A 117 12.36 9.23 13.79
CA GLY A 117 12.55 7.82 13.39
C GLY A 117 11.27 6.98 13.39
N VAL A 118 10.11 7.62 13.54
CA VAL A 118 8.79 7.01 13.41
C VAL A 118 8.21 7.38 12.05
N ILE A 119 7.90 6.35 11.27
CA ILE A 119 7.16 6.48 10.01
C ILE A 119 5.68 6.41 10.34
N THR A 120 4.94 7.44 9.95
CA THR A 120 3.47 7.46 10.02
C THR A 120 2.92 7.39 8.61
N VAL A 121 1.98 6.46 8.41
CA VAL A 121 1.31 6.22 7.14
C VAL A 121 -0.19 6.29 7.35
N ALA A 122 -0.89 7.03 6.50
CA ALA A 122 -2.34 7.16 6.59
C ALA A 122 -3.00 6.96 5.23
N TRP A 123 -4.19 6.36 5.21
CA TRP A 123 -5.06 6.45 4.05
C TRP A 123 -5.75 7.80 4.09
N VAL A 124 -5.61 8.57 3.01
CA VAL A 124 -6.16 9.92 2.95
C VAL A 124 -7.03 10.11 1.72
N ASN A 125 -8.01 11.01 1.85
CA ASN A 125 -8.83 11.48 0.74
C ASN A 125 -8.05 12.53 -0.08
N GLU A 126 -8.72 13.17 -1.04
CA GLU A 126 -8.10 14.20 -1.88
C GLU A 126 -7.71 15.48 -1.10
N GLU A 127 -8.34 15.71 0.05
CA GLU A 127 -8.08 16.83 0.95
C GLU A 127 -6.93 16.55 1.94
N GLY A 128 -6.46 15.30 2.00
CA GLY A 128 -5.41 14.86 2.93
C GLY A 128 -5.91 14.39 4.29
N GLU A 129 -7.23 14.28 4.48
CA GLU A 129 -7.83 13.78 5.71
C GLU A 129 -7.98 12.26 5.66
N GLY A 130 -7.77 11.57 6.79
CA GLY A 130 -7.74 10.11 6.86
C GLY A 130 -8.44 9.53 8.08
N PRO A 131 -9.04 8.33 7.98
CA PRO A 131 -9.73 7.68 9.09
C PRO A 131 -8.78 6.77 9.90
N GLU A 132 -7.64 6.37 9.32
CA GLU A 132 -6.74 5.37 9.88
C GLU A 132 -5.27 5.78 9.64
N GLU A 133 -4.45 5.67 10.70
CA GLU A 133 -2.99 5.84 10.67
C GLU A 133 -2.31 4.56 11.18
N VAL A 134 -1.20 4.19 10.53
CA VAL A 134 -0.30 3.11 10.97
C VAL A 134 1.08 3.69 11.22
N ARG A 135 1.68 3.30 12.34
CA ARG A 135 3.01 3.77 12.75
C ARG A 135 4.01 2.64 12.76
N TYR A 136 5.16 2.89 12.14
CA TYR A 136 6.30 1.98 12.09
C TYR A 136 7.51 2.68 12.68
N ARG A 137 8.34 1.95 13.43
CA ARG A 137 9.62 2.49 13.90
C ARG A 137 10.71 2.02 12.97
N LEU A 138 11.51 2.94 12.45
CA LEU A 138 12.72 2.59 11.72
C LEU A 138 13.62 1.79 12.65
N LYS A 139 14.03 0.62 12.19
CA LYS A 139 15.12 -0.11 12.84
C LYS A 139 16.43 0.57 12.43
N PRO A 140 17.37 0.76 13.38
CA PRO A 140 18.69 1.30 13.08
C PRO A 140 19.49 0.40 12.14
#